data_AF-A0A8I1N145-F1
#
_entry.id   AF-A0A8I1N145-F1
#
_cell.length_a   1.000
_cell.length_b   1.000
_cell.length_c   1.000
_cell.angle_alpha   90.00
_cell.angle_beta   90.00
_cell.angle_gamma   90.00
#
_symmetry.space_group_name_H-M   'P 1'
#
loop_
_entity.id
_entity.type
_entity.pdbx_description
1 polymer ?
#
loop_
_entity_poly.entity_id
_entity_poly.type
_entity_poly.pdbx_seq_one_letter_code
_entity_poly.pdbx_strand_id
1 'polypeptide(L)' 'MSSKRYPEEFKIEAVKQVTERGHPVADV' A
#
# COMPACT_ATOMS: atom_id res chain seq x y z
N MET A 1 -13.51 -15.23 8.61
CA MET A 1 -13.16 -14.00 7.86
C MET A 1 -11.78 -13.54 8.34
N SER A 2 -10.70 -14.08 7.78
CA SER A 2 -9.34 -13.68 8.16
C SER A 2 -9.05 -12.34 7.52
N SER A 3 -8.97 -11.28 8.33
CA SER A 3 -8.51 -9.99 7.83
C SER A 3 -7.08 -10.16 7.35
N LYS A 4 -6.83 -9.90 6.05
CA LYS A 4 -5.47 -9.88 5.50
C LYS A 4 -4.70 -8.79 6.25
N ARG A 5 -3.90 -9.20 7.24
CA ARG A 5 -2.99 -8.31 7.94
C ARG A 5 -1.78 -8.11 7.03
N TYR A 6 -1.82 -7.04 6.26
CA TYR A 6 -0.65 -6.60 5.53
C TYR A 6 0.43 -6.20 6.54
N PRO A 7 1.70 -6.55 6.27
CA PRO A 7 2.84 -6.06 7.05
C PRO A 7 2.85 -4.53 7.07
N GLU A 8 3.41 -3.94 8.12
CA GLU A 8 3.43 -2.48 8.25
C GLU A 8 4.28 -1.84 7.15
N GLU A 9 5.29 -2.56 6.67
CA GLU A 9 6.13 -2.22 5.53
C GLU A 9 5.30 -2.04 4.25
N PHE A 10 4.31 -2.91 4.02
CA PHE A 10 3.44 -2.82 2.86
C PHE A 10 2.56 -1.57 2.92
N LYS A 11 2.06 -1.22 4.11
CA LYS A 11 1.26 0.01 4.27
C LYS A 11 2.10 1.26 4.03
N ILE A 12 3.35 1.27 4.50
CA ILE A 12 4.28 2.40 4.31
C ILE A 12 4.62 2.57 2.83
N GLU A 13 4.95 1.49 2.13
CA GLU A 13 5.19 1.50 0.67
C GLU A 13 3.96 1.98 -0.11
N ALA A 14 2.76 1.50 0.25
CA ALA A 14 1.52 1.91 -0.39
C ALA A 14 1.25 3.42 -0.21
N VAL A 15 1.48 3.96 0.98
CA VAL A 15 1.34 5.40 1.24
C VAL A 15 2.35 6.19 0.41
N LYS A 16 3.62 5.78 0.38
CA LYS A 16 4.65 6.45 -0.41
C LYS A 16 4.34 6.46 -1.91
N GLN A 17 3.82 5.37 -2.47
CA GLN A 17 3.45 5.35 -3.89
C GLN A 17 2.35 6.36 -4.23
N VAL A 18 1.35 6.50 -3.35
CA VAL A 18 0.27 7.48 -3.53
C VAL A 18 0.78 8.91 -3.37
N THR A 19 1.62 9.18 -2.37
CA THR A 19 2.07 10.54 -2.05
C THR A 19 3.24 11.02 -2.91
N GLU A 20 4.18 10.14 -3.24
CA GLU A 20 5.43 10.51 -3.93
C GLU A 20 5.36 10.27 -5.44
N ARG A 21 4.65 9.22 -5.87
CA ARG A 21 4.62 8.81 -7.29
C ARG A 21 3.29 9.08 -7.97
N GLY A 22 2.25 9.45 -7.22
CA GLY A 22 0.90 9.69 -7.75
C GLY A 22 0.28 8.46 -8.42
N HIS A 23 0.86 7.27 -8.24
CA HIS A 23 0.36 6.03 -8.81
C HIS A 23 -0.60 5.38 -7.79
N PRO A 24 -1.86 5.11 -8.16
CA PRO A 24 -2.81 4.48 -7.27
C PRO A 24 -2.39 3.04 -6.98
N VAL A 25 -2.55 2.62 -5.72
CA VAL A 25 -2.21 1.30 -5.14
C VAL A 25 -2.85 0.11 -5.89
N ALA A 26 -3.70 0.37 -6.89
CA ALA A 26 -4.44 -0.62 -7.64
C ALA A 26 -3.68 -1.23 -8.84
N ASP A 27 -2.52 -0.70 -9.22
CA ASP A 27 -1.75 -1.18 -10.39
C ASP A 27 -0.66 -2.23 -10.06
N VAL A 28 -0.78 -2.94 -8.93
CA VAL A 28 0.15 -4.03 -8.54
C VAL A 28 -0.55 -5.23 -7.92
#